data_AF-A0A357YIB2-F1
#
_entry.id   AF-A0A357YIB2-F1
#
_cell.length_a   1.000
_cell.length_b   1.000
_cell.length_c   1.000
_cell.angle_alpha   90.00
_cell.angle_beta   90.00
_cell.angle_gamma   90.00
#
_symmetry.space_group_name_H-M   'P 1'
#
loop_
_entity.id
_entity.type
_entity.pdbx_description
1 polymer ?
#
loop_
_entity_poly.entity_id
_entity_poly.type
_entity_poly.pdbx_seq_one_letter_code
_entity_poly.pdbx_strand_id
1 'polypeptide(L)' 'MEEKAFSSNKNISVMADDTLPNAFALETSKYFGEKIIENIIENLLDENLIANDIIRRATILNKGELTDKYLYLKDFSKQ' A
#
# COMPACT_ATOMS: atom_id res chain seq x y z
N MET A 1 -20.79 -25.91 9.12
CA MET A 1 -21.33 -25.10 8.00
C MET A 1 -21.57 -23.71 8.55
N GLU A 2 -21.24 -22.66 7.80
CA GLU A 2 -21.44 -21.29 8.26
C GLU A 2 -22.95 -21.01 8.45
N GLU A 3 -23.32 -20.40 9.58
CA GLU A 3 -24.69 -20.00 9.86
C GLU A 3 -25.01 -18.67 9.17
N LYS A 4 -26.26 -18.47 8.74
CA LYS A 4 -26.66 -17.18 8.14
C LYS A 4 -26.41 -16.04 9.13
N ALA A 5 -25.88 -14.92 8.62
CA ALA A 5 -25.67 -13.72 9.41
C ALA A 5 -26.97 -13.28 10.13
N PHE A 6 -26.83 -12.81 11.37
CA PHE A 6 -27.92 -12.32 12.22
C PHE A 6 -29.02 -13.35 12.55
N SER A 7 -28.70 -14.65 12.45
CA SER A 7 -29.64 -15.75 12.73
C SER A 7 -30.10 -15.84 14.19
N SER A 8 -29.36 -15.27 15.14
CA SER A 8 -29.59 -15.41 16.59
C SER A 8 -29.05 -14.21 17.35
N ASN A 9 -29.76 -13.81 18.41
CA ASN A 9 -29.35 -12.76 19.35
C ASN A 9 -28.23 -13.20 20.32
N LYS A 10 -27.87 -14.49 20.33
CA LYS A 10 -26.73 -15.02 21.08
C LYS A 10 -25.43 -15.01 20.27
N ASN A 11 -25.50 -14.68 18.99
CA ASN A 11 -24.37 -14.74 18.06
C ASN A 11 -23.87 -13.32 17.74
N ILE A 12 -22.59 -13.20 17.39
CA ILE A 12 -22.00 -11.99 16.82
C ILE A 12 -21.69 -12.28 15.35
N SER A 13 -22.27 -11.50 14.43
CA SER A 13 -21.90 -11.52 13.02
C SER A 13 -20.63 -10.69 12.82
N VAL A 14 -19.60 -11.26 12.18
CA VAL A 14 -18.34 -10.56 11.87
C VAL A 14 -18.19 -10.44 10.36
N MET A 15 -17.95 -9.21 9.87
CA MET A 15 -17.56 -8.97 8.49
C MET A 15 -16.05 -8.75 8.44
N ALA A 16 -15.34 -9.66 7.78
CA ALA A 16 -13.88 -9.61 7.62
C ALA A 16 -13.52 -9.45 6.13
N ASP A 17 -13.90 -8.30 5.56
CA ASP A 17 -13.56 -7.92 4.18
C ASP A 17 -12.20 -7.20 4.18
N ASP A 18 -11.23 -7.76 3.45
CA ASP A 18 -9.89 -7.21 3.27
C ASP A 18 -9.79 -6.28 2.05
N THR A 19 -10.88 -6.14 1.29
CA THR A 19 -10.96 -5.32 0.07
C THR A 19 -11.83 -4.09 0.21
N LEU A 20 -12.10 -3.61 1.43
CA LEU A 20 -12.92 -2.42 1.68
C LEU A 20 -12.55 -1.18 0.84
N PRO A 21 -11.27 -0.89 0.51
CA PRO A 21 -10.93 0.12 -0.50
C PRO A 21 -11.68 -0.03 -1.83
N ASN A 22 -11.86 -1.27 -2.30
CA ASN A 22 -12.57 -1.61 -3.52
C ASN A 22 -14.09 -1.49 -3.37
N ALA A 23 -14.62 -1.63 -2.14
CA ALA A 23 -16.04 -1.44 -1.87
C ALA A 23 -16.49 0.02 -2.12
N PHE A 24 -15.57 0.98 -2.01
CA PHE A 24 -15.76 2.39 -2.35
C PHE A 24 -14.67 2.88 -3.32
N ALA A 25 -14.53 2.17 -4.44
CA ALA A 25 -13.42 2.36 -5.38
C ALA A 25 -13.23 3.81 -5.85
N LEU A 26 -14.33 4.53 -6.15
CA LEU A 26 -14.26 5.91 -6.64
C LEU A 26 -13.70 6.88 -5.58
N GLU A 27 -14.28 6.84 -4.38
CA GLU A 27 -13.89 7.71 -3.27
C GLU A 27 -12.46 7.40 -2.83
N THR A 28 -12.13 6.11 -2.73
CA THR A 28 -10.79 5.66 -2.34
C THR A 28 -9.74 6.05 -3.38
N SER A 29 -10.05 5.94 -4.68
CA SER A 29 -9.14 6.36 -5.75
C SER A 29 -8.89 7.87 -5.73
N LYS A 30 -9.96 8.67 -5.52
CA LYS A 30 -9.84 10.13 -5.40
C LYS A 30 -8.96 10.50 -4.21
N TYR A 31 -9.24 9.94 -3.04
CA TYR A 31 -8.48 10.20 -1.82
C TYR A 31 -7.02 9.77 -1.96
N PHE A 32 -6.76 8.60 -2.55
CA PHE A 32 -5.39 8.13 -2.82
C PHE A 32 -4.64 9.11 -3.72
N GLY A 33 -5.27 9.60 -4.79
CA GLY A 33 -4.70 10.60 -5.68
C GLY A 33 -4.38 11.92 -4.97
N GLU A 34 -5.30 12.44 -4.17
CA GLU A 34 -5.10 13.65 -3.36
C GLU A 34 -3.88 13.48 -2.43
N LYS A 35 -3.74 12.33 -1.76
CA LYS A 35 -2.60 12.06 -0.89
C LYS A 35 -1.27 11.94 -1.62
N ILE A 36 -1.25 11.38 -2.84
CA ILE A 36 -0.04 11.38 -3.68
C ILE A 36 0.37 12.82 -4.01
N ILE A 37 -0.58 13.65 -4.45
CA ILE A 37 -0.32 15.04 -4.83
C ILE A 37 0.24 15.82 -3.64
N GLU A 38 -0.42 15.74 -2.50
CA GLU A 38 -0.05 16.48 -1.28
C GLU A 38 1.31 16.07 -0.70
N ASN A 39 1.68 14.79 -0.76
CA ASN A 39 2.79 14.26 0.05
C ASN A 39 3.98 13.76 -0.78
N ILE A 40 3.79 13.51 -2.08
CA ILE A 40 4.76 12.74 -2.88
C ILE A 40 5.19 13.52 -4.13
N ILE A 41 4.28 14.21 -4.83
CA ILE A 41 4.60 14.84 -6.12
C ILE A 41 5.72 15.87 -6.02
N GLU A 42 5.70 16.76 -5.02
CA GLU A 42 6.78 17.76 -4.85
C GLU A 42 8.14 17.07 -4.66
N ASN A 43 8.18 16.03 -3.81
CA ASN A 43 9.38 15.26 -3.54
C ASN A 43 9.88 14.48 -4.76
N LEU A 44 8.99 14.12 -5.69
CA LEU A 44 9.33 13.43 -6.94
C LEU A 44 9.91 14.36 -8.03
N LEU A 45 9.65 15.66 -7.92
CA LEU A 45 10.14 16.66 -8.88
C LEU A 45 11.48 17.27 -8.44
N ASP A 46 11.93 16.99 -7.22
CA ASP A 46 13.24 17.38 -6.72
C ASP A 46 14.36 16.67 -7.53
N GLU A 47 15.38 17.43 -7.92
CA GLU A 47 16.56 16.91 -8.62
C GLU A 47 17.31 15.85 -7.80
N ASN A 48 17.19 15.89 -6.47
CA ASN A 48 17.79 14.93 -5.55
C ASN A 48 16.75 14.08 -4.80
N LEU A 49 15.96 13.33 -5.58
CA LEU A 49 14.98 12.33 -5.12
C LEU A 49 15.41 11.50 -3.88
N ILE A 50 16.66 11.02 -3.86
CA ILE A 50 17.14 10.06 -2.84
C ILE A 50 17.55 10.77 -1.54
N ALA A 51 17.77 12.09 -1.57
CA ALA A 51 17.93 12.88 -0.34
C ALA A 51 16.61 13.00 0.44
N ASN A 52 15.46 12.86 -0.24
CA ASN A 52 14.19 12.81 0.44
C ASN A 52 13.99 11.46 1.14
N ASP A 53 13.73 11.53 2.44
CA ASP A 53 13.65 10.37 3.30
C ASP A 53 12.44 9.47 3.02
N ILE A 54 11.31 10.04 2.57
CA ILE A 54 10.12 9.28 2.16
C ILE A 54 10.43 8.50 0.90
N ILE A 55 10.99 9.16 -0.11
CA ILE A 55 11.36 8.53 -1.38
C ILE A 55 12.40 7.44 -1.14
N ARG A 56 13.50 7.74 -0.43
CA ARG A 56 14.57 6.78 -0.11
C ARG A 56 14.05 5.51 0.55
N ARG A 57 13.10 5.61 1.48
CA ARG A 57 12.53 4.43 2.17
C ARG A 57 11.54 3.64 1.31
N ALA A 58 10.93 4.30 0.32
CA ALA A 58 10.00 3.70 -0.64
C ALA A 58 10.72 3.10 -1.87
N THR A 59 11.96 3.54 -2.16
CA THR A 59 12.77 3.03 -3.26
C THR A 59 13.24 1.60 -3.00
N ILE A 60 12.63 0.63 -3.70
CA ILE A 60 13.02 -0.79 -3.65
C ILE A 60 14.28 -1.05 -4.46
N LEU A 61 14.36 -0.46 -5.66
CA LEU A 61 15.48 -0.59 -6.59
C LEU A 61 16.07 0.79 -6.90
N ASN A 62 17.40 0.88 -6.92
CA ASN A 62 18.12 2.05 -7.42
C ASN A 62 19.10 1.59 -8.50
N LYS A 63 18.98 2.11 -9.72
CA LYS A 63 19.80 1.72 -10.88
C LYS A 63 19.86 0.20 -11.13
N GLY A 64 18.74 -0.49 -10.89
CA GLY A 64 18.63 -1.94 -11.09
C GLY A 64 19.10 -2.80 -9.92
N GLU A 65 19.62 -2.19 -8.85
CA GLU A 65 20.08 -2.91 -7.66
C GLU A 65 19.10 -2.72 -6.48
N LEU A 66 18.90 -3.78 -5.70
CA LEU A 66 18.12 -3.72 -4.46
C LEU A 66 18.78 -2.76 -3.46
N THR A 67 17.98 -1.87 -2.89
CA THR A 67 18.44 -1.02 -1.78
C THR A 67 18.54 -1.84 -0.49
N ASP A 68 19.35 -1.36 0.47
CA ASP A 68 19.71 -2.12 1.69
C ASP A 68 18.53 -2.73 2.44
N LYS A 69 17.43 -1.97 2.56
CA LYS A 69 16.20 -2.39 3.24
C LYS A 69 15.53 -3.61 2.57
N TYR A 70 15.73 -3.77 1.28
CA TYR A 70 15.08 -4.79 0.46
C TYR A 70 16.04 -5.91 0.02
N LEU A 71 17.27 -5.97 0.57
CA LEU A 71 18.23 -7.03 0.26
C LEU A 71 17.70 -8.44 0.57
N TYR A 72 16.75 -8.57 1.51
CA TYR A 72 16.08 -9.85 1.79
C TYR A 72 15.29 -10.40 0.59
N LEU A 73 14.98 -9.57 -0.41
CA LEU A 73 14.31 -9.99 -1.64
C LEU A 73 15.27 -10.53 -2.71
N LYS A 74 16.59 -10.48 -2.48
CA LYS A 74 17.62 -10.85 -3.48
C LYS A 74 17.48 -12.28 -3.99
N ASP A 75 17.00 -13.20 -3.16
CA ASP A 75 16.82 -14.59 -3.57
C ASP A 75 15.55 -14.80 -4.40
N PHE A 76 14.58 -13.89 -4.32
CA PHE A 76 13.38 -13.88 -5.17
C PHE A 76 13.63 -13.23 -6.54
N SER A 77 14.68 -12.42 -6.68
CA SER A 77 14.99 -11.69 -7.92
C SER A 77 15.94 -12.44 -8.86
N LYS A 78 16.46 -13.61 -8.46
CA LYS A 78 17.29 -14.46 -9.32
C LYS A 78 16.39 -15.36 -10.16
N GLN A 79 16.12 -14.95 -11.40
CA GLN A 79 15.70 -15.86 -12.48
C GLN A 79 16.86 -16.07 -13.43
#